data_AF-A0A4Q5LNN0-F1
#
_entry.id   AF-A0A4Q5LNN0-F1
#
_cell.length_a   1.000
_cell.length_b   1.000
_cell.length_c   1.000
_cell.angle_alpha   90.00
_cell.angle_beta   90.00
_cell.angle_gamma   90.00
#
_symmetry.space_group_name_H-M   'P 1'
#
loop_
_entity.id
_entity.type
_entity.pdbx_description
1 polymer ?
#
loop_
_entity_poly.entity_id
_entity_poly.type
_entity_poly.pdbx_seq_one_letter_code
_entity_poly.pdbx_strand_id
1 'polypeptide(L)' 'MERFKISCEIAGKLLDLQFDIKKIPEEVGPCYMVTVDGLFQGYIKKEKSGIFRQLMNSNFTEGDLARINQQLGNLDNV' A
#
# COMPACT_ATOMS: atom_id res chain seq x y z
N MET A 1 15.29 3.07 -0.08
CA MET A 1 14.44 2.31 0.86
C MET A 1 13.77 1.19 0.09
N GLU A 2 13.99 -0.07 0.47
CA GLU A 2 13.39 -1.24 -0.22
C GLU A 2 12.14 -1.78 0.48
N ARG A 3 11.97 -1.47 1.76
CA ARG A 3 10.83 -1.87 2.59
C ARG A 3 10.52 -0.77 3.60
N PHE A 4 9.24 -0.53 3.85
CA PHE A 4 8.79 0.32 4.97
C PHE A 4 7.50 -0.25 5.57
N LYS A 5 7.16 0.22 6.76
CA LYS A 5 5.93 -0.18 7.47
C LYS A 5 5.14 1.06 7.85
N ILE A 6 3.82 0.95 7.84
CA ILE A 6 2.91 1.95 8.38
C ILE A 6 1.88 1.23 9.25
N SER A 7 1.49 1.86 10.35
CA SER A 7 0.31 1.42 11.09
C SER A 7 -0.91 2.15 10.52
N CYS A 8 -1.92 1.40 10.07
CA CYS A 8 -3.14 1.95 9.48
C CYS A 8 -4.36 1.23 10.07
N GLU A 9 -5.43 1.98 10.31
CA GLU A 9 -6.70 1.41 10.75
C GLU A 9 -7.49 0.89 9.54
N ILE A 10 -7.63 -0.43 9.44
CA ILE A 10 -8.36 -1.14 8.39
C ILE A 10 -9.50 -1.93 9.04
N ALA A 11 -10.72 -1.78 8.53
CA ALA A 11 -11.92 -2.41 9.09
C ALA A 11 -12.09 -2.22 10.62
N GLY A 12 -11.69 -1.06 11.15
CA GLY A 12 -11.77 -0.72 12.58
C GLY A 12 -10.72 -1.40 13.46
N LYS A 13 -9.69 -2.02 12.86
CA LYS A 13 -8.54 -2.57 13.57
C LYS A 13 -7.28 -1.83 13.16
N LEU A 14 -6.45 -1.45 14.13
CA LEU A 14 -5.12 -0.95 13.85
C LEU A 14 -4.22 -2.11 13.44
N LEU A 15 -3.73 -2.08 12.20
CA LEU A 15 -2.90 -3.12 11.62
C LEU A 15 -1.57 -2.54 11.15
N ASP A 16 -0.50 -3.31 11.26
CA ASP A 16 0.80 -2.96 10.70
C ASP A 16 0.90 -3.49 9.27
N LEU A 17 0.87 -2.56 8.32
CA LEU A 17 1.07 -2.85 6.90
C LEU A 17 2.55 -2.71 6.59
N GLN A 18 3.12 -3.74 5.98
CA GLN A 18 4.46 -3.73 5.43
C GLN A 18 4.40 -3.61 3.91
N PHE A 19 5.14 -2.66 3.37
CA PHE A 19 5.26 -2.37 1.95
C PHE A 19 6.67 -2.73 1.51
N ASP A 20 6.75 -3.69 0.61
CA ASP A 20 7.98 -4.16 -0.01
C ASP A 20 8.04 -3.67 -1.45
N ILE A 21 9.05 -2.88 -1.82
CA ILE A 21 9.17 -2.41 -3.19
C ILE A 21 9.36 -3.61 -4.14
N LYS A 22 8.57 -3.64 -5.21
CA LYS A 22 8.63 -4.65 -6.26
C LYS A 22 8.80 -3.97 -7.60
N LYS A 23 9.76 -4.45 -8.37
CA LYS A 23 9.88 -4.11 -9.79
C LYS A 23 8.98 -5.08 -10.56
N ILE A 24 7.87 -4.57 -11.07
CA ILE A 24 6.93 -5.36 -11.88
C ILE A 24 7.20 -4.99 -13.34
N PRO A 25 7.47 -5.96 -14.23
CA PRO A 25 7.65 -5.68 -15.65
C PRO A 25 6.38 -5.02 -16.20
N GLU A 26 6.54 -4.07 -17.13
CA GLU A 26 5.46 -3.32 -17.78
C GLU A 26 4.74 -2.27 -16.91
N GLU A 27 4.95 -2.22 -15.59
CA GLU A 27 4.39 -1.18 -14.73
C GLU A 27 5.34 0.02 -14.58
N VAL A 28 4.80 1.22 -14.84
CA VAL A 28 5.54 2.48 -14.72
C VAL A 28 5.29 3.08 -13.34
N GLY A 29 6.27 2.96 -12.45
CA GLY A 29 6.26 3.57 -11.12
C GLY A 29 6.62 2.59 -10.00
N PRO A 30 6.74 3.06 -8.76
CA PRO A 30 7.04 2.17 -7.66
C PRO A 30 5.80 1.33 -7.31
N CYS A 31 5.96 0.02 -7.43
CA CYS A 31 4.98 -0.96 -6.99
C CYS A 31 5.41 -1.54 -5.65
N TYR A 32 4.43 -1.90 -4.83
CA TYR A 32 4.64 -2.41 -3.48
C TYR A 32 3.84 -3.68 -3.27
N MET A 33 4.50 -4.70 -2.75
CA MET A 33 3.85 -5.87 -2.19
C MET A 33 3.45 -5.54 -0.76
N VAL A 34 2.17 -5.66 -0.45
CA VAL A 34 1.64 -5.33 0.88
C VAL A 34 1.38 -6.61 1.65
N THR A 35 1.93 -6.66 2.86
CA THR A 35 1.70 -7.73 3.82
C THR A 35 1.15 -7.15 5.11
N VAL A 36 0.19 -7.84 5.71
CA VAL A 36 -0.46 -7.46 6.98
C VAL A 36 -0.33 -8.65 7.92
N ASP A 37 0.31 -8.45 9.08
CA ASP A 37 0.60 -9.52 10.04
C ASP A 37 1.28 -10.76 9.41
N GLY A 38 2.14 -10.52 8.42
CA GLY A 38 2.83 -11.59 7.68
C GLY A 38 2.00 -12.28 6.59
N LEU A 39 0.73 -11.89 6.41
CA LEU A 39 -0.14 -12.37 5.34
C LEU A 39 -0.09 -11.44 4.13
N PHE A 40 0.15 -12.01 2.96
CA PHE A 40 0.08 -11.26 1.70
C PHE A 40 -1.34 -10.79 1.42
N GLN A 41 -1.49 -9.48 1.20
CA GLN A 41 -2.79 -8.86 0.92
C GLN A 41 -2.93 -8.42 -0.55
N GLY A 42 -1.82 -8.18 -1.24
CA GLY A 42 -1.88 -7.77 -2.64
C GLY A 42 -0.71 -6.91 -3.05
N TYR A 43 -0.76 -6.46 -4.30
CA TYR A 43 0.13 -5.42 -4.79
C TYR A 43 -0.62 -4.10 -4.89
N ILE A 44 0.10 -3.01 -4.66
CA ILE A 44 -0.37 -1.67 -4.93
C ILE A 44 0.69 -0.91 -5.71
N LYS A 45 0.28 0.11 -6.46
CA LYS A 45 1.20 1.01 -7.16
C LYS A 45 0.96 2.44 -6.76
N LYS A 46 2.04 3.22 -6.61
CA LYS A 46 1.94 4.68 -6.49
C LYS A 46 1.82 5.24 -7.91
N GLU A 47 0.69 5.86 -8.20
CA GLU A 47 0.48 6.59 -9.46
C GLU A 47 1.26 7.92 -9.42
N LYS A 48 1.45 8.52 -10.61
CA LYS A 48 2.08 9.85 -10.72
C LYS A 48 1.36 10.93 -9.91
N SER A 49 0.07 10.74 -9.65
CA SER A 49 -0.76 11.61 -8.80
C SER A 49 -0.44 11.51 -7.31
N GLY A 50 0.45 10.59 -6.90
CA GLY A 50 0.76 10.30 -5.50
C GLY A 50 -0.21 9.32 -4.83
N ILE A 51 -1.33 9.00 -5.49
CA ILE A 51 -2.35 8.05 -5.03
C ILE A 51 -1.87 6.62 -5.25
N PHE A 52 -2.08 5.78 -4.26
CA PHE A 52 -1.85 4.36 -4.29
C PHE A 52 -3.11 3.63 -4.75
N ARG A 53 -3.00 2.82 -5.81
CA ARG A 53 -4.10 1.97 -6.28
C ARG A 53 -3.73 0.50 -6.19
N GLN A 54 -4.74 -0.36 -6.04
CA GLN A 54 -4.50 -1.79 -6.15
C GLN A 54 -3.93 -2.13 -7.52
N LEU A 55 -3.03 -3.09 -7.53
CA LEU A 55 -2.45 -3.67 -8.72
C LEU A 55 -2.67 -5.19 -8.66
N MET A 56 -3.20 -5.76 -9.74
CA MET A 56 -3.66 -7.15 -9.80
C MET A 56 -4.76 -7.44 -8.74
N ASN A 57 -5.00 -8.72 -8.45
CA ASN A 57 -5.91 -9.12 -7.38
C ASN A 57 -5.33 -8.75 -6.02
N SER A 58 -6.01 -7.85 -5.32
CA SER A 58 -5.75 -7.52 -3.93
C SER A 58 -6.97 -7.86 -3.08
N ASN A 59 -6.73 -8.15 -1.80
CA ASN A 59 -7.77 -8.35 -0.80
C ASN A 59 -8.25 -7.03 -0.19
N PHE A 60 -7.72 -5.89 -0.64
CA PHE A 60 -8.12 -4.58 -0.13
C PHE A 60 -9.42 -4.15 -0.77
N THR A 61 -10.37 -3.73 0.07
CA THR A 61 -11.56 -3.04 -0.40
C THR A 61 -11.21 -1.59 -0.79
N GLU A 62 -12.11 -0.92 -1.52
CA GLU A 62 -11.94 0.50 -1.85
C GLU A 62 -11.82 1.37 -0.57
N GLY A 63 -12.52 1.00 0.50
CA GLY A 63 -12.42 1.68 1.80
C GLY A 63 -11.05 1.53 2.46
N ASP A 64 -10.45 0.34 2.34
CA ASP A 64 -9.11 0.08 2.88
C ASP A 64 -8.06 0.87 2.11
N LEU A 65 -8.17 0.90 0.77
CA LEU A 65 -7.30 1.69 -0.09
C LEU A 65 -7.40 3.19 0.23
N ALA A 66 -8.60 3.71 0.51
CA ALA A 66 -8.77 5.12 0.89
C ALA A 66 -8.06 5.45 2.22
N ARG A 67 -8.17 4.57 3.23
CA ARG A 67 -7.46 4.72 4.52
C ARG A 67 -5.94 4.63 4.36
N ILE A 68 -5.45 3.67 3.57
CA ILE A 68 -4.03 3.52 3.27
C ILE A 68 -3.49 4.79 2.59
N ASN A 69 -4.20 5.30 1.59
CA ASN A 69 -3.84 6.55 0.90
C ASN A 69 -3.77 7.74 1.85
N GLN A 70 -4.77 7.90 2.72
CA GLN A 70 -4.79 8.98 3.71
C GLN A 70 -3.57 8.90 4.63
N GLN A 71 -3.22 7.71 5.10
CA GLN A 71 -2.07 7.52 5.99
C GLN A 71 -0.74 7.77 5.28
N LEU A 72 -0.59 7.31 4.03
CA LEU A 72 0.60 7.55 3.22
C LEU A 72 0.75 9.02 2.81
N GLY A 73 -0.34 9.73 2.53
CA GLY A 73 -0.33 11.16 2.25
C GLY A 73 0.14 12.00 3.45
N ASN A 74 -0.12 11.53 4.67
CA ASN A 74 0.40 12.15 5.89
C ASN A 74 1.91 11.91 6.07
N LEU A 75 2.43 10.76 5.59
CA LEU A 75 3.85 10.40 5.64
C LEU A 75 4.71 11.15 4.59
N ASP A 76 4.14 11.46 3.42
CA ASP A 76 4.83 12.17 2.33
C ASP A 76 4.97 13.69 2.61
N ASN A 77 4.17 14.23 3.54
CA ASN A 77 4.22 15.63 4.01
C ASN A 77 5.16 15.87 5.22
N VAL A 78 6.01 14.90 5.57
CA VAL A 78 7.00 15.01 6.67
C VAL A 78 8.42 15.11 6.13
#